data_AF-A0A2T8FDD9-F1
#
_entry.id   AF-A0A2T8FDD9-F1
#
_cell.length_a   1.000
_cell.length_b   1.000
_cell.length_c   1.000
_cell.angle_alpha   90.00
_cell.angle_beta   90.00
_cell.angle_gamma   90.00
#
_symmetry.space_group_name_H-M   'P 1'
#
loop_
_entity.id
_entity.type
_entity.pdbx_description
1 polymer ?
#
loop_
_entity_poly.entity_id
_entity_poly.type
_entity_poly.pdbx_seq_one_letter_code
_entity_poly.pdbx_strand_id
1 'polypeptide(L)'
;MAQLSLEDAAVEELFNTALTHGLLAITSATIVGHPSTRPGRQPSASKLLRDLVKTFGESEGVCRVPTNERDSPNPFGVFGDDYQPPSEVAINTLLLSEALELADAARHGSGPTGQLTSAHISALEALDAHPALRAIGDAKRDLDWSGGVVADAHETARAAEYLEMLSDEEMERRAEAVSESPIAPAWDDYPELQDCPVCGYASLIPTGGDEMGYGITAGTCFVCSYARSEDAAHELQFSAEIQRLSDKDPD
;
A
#
# COMPACT_ATOMS: atom_id res chain seq x y z
N MET A 1 -1.49 -7.72 -17.95
CA MET A 1 -2.70 -7.59 -17.13
C MET A 1 -3.72 -8.59 -17.62
N ALA A 2 -4.04 -9.62 -16.84
CA ALA A 2 -5.09 -10.56 -17.20
C ALA A 2 -6.45 -9.89 -16.98
N GLN A 3 -7.21 -9.64 -18.05
CA GLN A 3 -8.64 -9.34 -17.92
C GLN A 3 -9.31 -10.60 -17.37
N LEU A 4 -9.86 -10.51 -16.16
CA LEU A 4 -10.76 -11.54 -15.64
C LEU A 4 -11.93 -11.67 -16.62
N SER A 5 -12.02 -12.81 -17.31
CA SER A 5 -13.18 -13.15 -18.12
C SER A 5 -14.36 -13.35 -17.19
N LEU A 6 -15.36 -12.47 -17.24
CA LEU A 6 -16.58 -12.53 -16.43
C LEU A 6 -17.54 -13.66 -16.85
N GLU A 7 -17.14 -14.52 -17.80
CA GLU A 7 -17.99 -15.56 -18.41
C GLU A 7 -17.90 -16.92 -17.70
N ASP A 8 -16.98 -17.09 -16.73
CA ASP A 8 -16.77 -18.36 -16.04
C ASP A 8 -17.60 -18.45 -14.75
N ALA A 9 -18.38 -19.52 -14.57
CA ALA A 9 -19.14 -19.80 -13.34
C ALA A 9 -18.26 -19.81 -12.05
N ALA A 10 -16.95 -20.02 -12.20
CA ALA A 10 -15.98 -19.90 -11.12
C ALA A 10 -15.88 -18.46 -10.57
N VAL A 11 -16.10 -17.44 -11.42
CA VAL A 11 -16.02 -16.03 -11.04
C VAL A 11 -17.19 -15.62 -10.14
N GLU A 12 -18.37 -16.18 -10.35
CA GLU A 12 -19.57 -15.90 -9.55
C GLU A 12 -19.45 -16.49 -8.13
N GLU A 13 -18.87 -17.69 -8.01
CA GLU A 13 -18.59 -18.32 -6.70
C GLU A 13 -17.51 -17.54 -5.94
N LEU A 14 -16.46 -17.09 -6.63
CA LEU A 14 -15.42 -16.24 -6.05
C LEU A 14 -15.99 -14.88 -5.61
N PHE A 15 -16.86 -14.27 -6.40
CA PHE A 15 -17.56 -13.03 -6.06
C PHE A 15 -18.39 -13.19 -4.78
N ASN A 16 -19.22 -14.22 -4.70
CA ASN A 16 -20.08 -14.46 -3.53
C ASN A 16 -19.24 -14.72 -2.27
N THR A 17 -18.14 -15.46 -2.41
CA THR A 17 -17.19 -15.72 -1.32
C THR A 17 -16.52 -14.43 -0.83
N ALA A 18 -16.02 -13.60 -1.75
CA ALA A 18 -15.40 -12.32 -1.43
C ALA A 18 -16.39 -11.37 -0.76
N LEU A 19 -17.60 -11.25 -1.31
CA LEU A 19 -18.67 -10.40 -0.77
C LEU A 19 -19.09 -10.84 0.63
N THR A 20 -19.26 -12.16 0.85
CA THR A 20 -19.65 -12.69 2.16
C THR A 20 -18.59 -12.37 3.22
N HIS A 21 -17.31 -12.62 2.95
CA HIS A 21 -16.23 -12.31 3.89
C HIS A 21 -16.07 -10.81 4.11
N GLY A 22 -16.19 -10.01 3.05
CA GLY A 22 -16.16 -8.56 3.09
C GLY A 22 -17.19 -7.99 4.08
N LEU A 23 -18.45 -8.36 3.87
CA LEU A 23 -19.55 -7.93 4.73
C LEU A 23 -19.46 -8.50 6.15
N LEU A 24 -18.90 -9.70 6.31
CA LEU A 24 -18.74 -10.31 7.64
C LEU A 24 -17.75 -9.51 8.50
N ALA A 25 -16.63 -9.06 7.93
CA ALA A 25 -15.68 -8.22 8.63
C ALA A 25 -16.30 -6.86 9.00
N ILE A 26 -16.97 -6.21 8.04
CA ILE A 26 -17.62 -4.91 8.25
C ILE A 26 -18.71 -5.00 9.34
N THR A 27 -19.65 -5.94 9.22
CA THR A 27 -20.74 -6.09 10.20
C THR A 27 -20.23 -6.44 11.60
N SER A 28 -19.16 -7.24 11.69
CA SER A 28 -18.55 -7.60 12.99
C SER A 28 -17.85 -6.42 13.64
N ALA A 29 -17.24 -5.53 12.85
CA ALA A 29 -16.58 -4.32 13.35
C ALA A 29 -17.55 -3.19 13.70
N THR A 30 -18.71 -3.14 13.04
CA THR A 30 -19.60 -1.96 13.10
C THR A 30 -20.87 -2.18 13.92
N ILE A 31 -21.38 -3.41 13.99
CA ILE A 31 -22.61 -3.74 14.73
C ILE A 31 -22.25 -4.48 16.03
N VAL A 32 -22.36 -3.79 17.16
CA VAL A 32 -22.05 -4.36 18.48
C VAL A 32 -22.93 -5.57 18.77
N GLY A 33 -22.30 -6.72 19.07
CA GLY A 33 -23.00 -7.95 19.42
C GLY A 33 -23.63 -8.70 18.22
N HIS A 34 -23.25 -8.35 16.99
CA HIS A 34 -23.77 -8.99 15.79
C HIS A 34 -23.51 -10.50 15.78
N PRO A 35 -24.46 -11.35 15.33
CA PRO A 35 -24.30 -12.81 15.33
C PRO A 35 -23.08 -13.35 14.56
N SER A 36 -22.49 -12.57 13.65
CA SER A 36 -21.26 -12.93 12.92
C SER A 36 -20.02 -13.03 13.82
N THR A 37 -20.05 -12.40 15.00
CA THR A 37 -18.93 -12.44 15.97
C THR A 37 -18.86 -13.77 16.73
N ARG A 38 -19.83 -14.66 16.56
CA ARG A 38 -19.89 -15.96 17.25
C ARG A 38 -19.17 -17.04 16.42
N PRO A 39 -18.24 -17.80 17.01
CA PRO A 39 -17.56 -18.90 16.32
C PRO A 39 -18.57 -19.91 15.76
N GLY A 40 -18.37 -20.34 14.51
CA GLY A 40 -19.17 -21.39 13.87
C GLY A 40 -20.51 -20.93 13.26
N ARG A 41 -20.83 -19.63 13.27
CA ARG A 41 -22.02 -19.09 12.59
C ARG A 41 -21.64 -17.99 11.61
N GLN A 42 -21.60 -18.32 10.33
CA GLN A 42 -21.44 -17.35 9.24
C GLN A 42 -22.81 -17.07 8.59
N PRO A 43 -23.40 -15.88 8.80
CA PRO A 43 -24.59 -15.45 8.07
C PRO A 43 -24.30 -15.33 6.57
N SER A 44 -25.30 -15.55 5.71
CA SER A 44 -25.16 -15.31 4.27
C SER A 44 -25.00 -13.83 3.95
N ALA A 45 -24.35 -13.50 2.83
CA ALA A 45 -24.19 -12.12 2.36
C ALA A 45 -25.52 -11.34 2.31
N SER A 46 -26.61 -11.92 1.81
CA SER A 46 -27.93 -11.27 1.76
C SER A 46 -28.51 -11.01 3.16
N LYS A 47 -28.12 -11.79 4.16
CA LYS A 47 -28.48 -11.49 5.55
C LYS A 47 -27.62 -10.35 6.10
N LEU A 48 -26.32 -10.35 5.82
CA LEU A 48 -25.40 -9.30 6.26
C LEU A 48 -25.78 -7.93 5.68
N LEU A 49 -26.13 -7.84 4.40
CA LEU A 49 -26.64 -6.60 3.77
C LEU A 49 -27.91 -6.10 4.47
N ARG A 50 -28.87 -6.99 4.75
CA ARG A 50 -30.09 -6.62 5.47
C ARG A 50 -29.82 -6.16 6.89
N ASP A 51 -28.87 -6.77 7.58
CA ASP A 51 -28.49 -6.39 8.94
C ASP A 51 -27.80 -5.01 8.95
N LEU A 52 -27.00 -4.67 7.93
CA LEU A 52 -26.45 -3.31 7.71
C LEU A 52 -27.56 -2.28 7.46
N VAL A 53 -28.42 -2.52 6.47
CA VAL A 53 -29.56 -1.62 6.12
C VAL A 53 -30.47 -1.40 7.33
N LYS A 54 -30.74 -2.46 8.10
CA LYS A 54 -31.56 -2.36 9.31
C LYS A 54 -30.92 -1.48 10.39
N THR A 55 -29.60 -1.49 10.48
CA THR A 55 -28.87 -0.80 11.55
C THR A 55 -28.58 0.66 11.20
N PHE A 56 -28.16 0.93 9.97
CA PHE A 56 -27.70 2.26 9.55
C PHE A 56 -28.67 2.97 8.59
N GLY A 57 -29.70 2.29 8.12
CA GLY A 57 -30.62 2.82 7.11
C GLY A 57 -30.05 2.72 5.70
N GLU A 58 -30.90 2.98 4.72
CA GLU A 58 -30.55 2.99 3.30
C GLU A 58 -31.23 4.19 2.63
N SER A 59 -30.49 4.86 1.75
CA SER A 59 -30.99 5.94 0.90
C SER A 59 -30.54 5.68 -0.53
N GLU A 60 -31.48 5.67 -1.47
CA GLU A 60 -31.19 5.45 -2.90
C GLU A 60 -30.40 4.16 -3.20
N GLY A 61 -30.58 3.11 -2.39
CA GLY A 61 -29.86 1.84 -2.56
C GLY A 61 -28.42 1.85 -2.03
N VAL A 62 -28.06 2.85 -1.22
CA VAL A 62 -26.76 2.99 -0.57
C VAL A 62 -26.95 3.04 0.95
N CYS A 63 -26.20 2.20 1.66
CA CYS A 63 -26.08 2.20 3.11
C CYS A 63 -24.77 2.86 3.51
N ARG A 64 -24.83 3.90 4.36
CA ARG A 64 -23.64 4.57 4.91
C ARG A 64 -23.27 3.90 6.23
N VAL A 65 -22.11 3.25 6.24
CA VAL A 65 -21.65 2.47 7.40
C VAL A 65 -20.52 3.23 8.09
N PRO A 66 -20.61 3.46 9.42
CA PRO A 66 -19.56 4.18 10.14
C PRO A 66 -18.26 3.37 10.16
N THR A 67 -17.14 4.03 9.95
CA THR A 67 -15.81 3.39 9.97
C THR A 67 -15.33 3.07 11.38
N ASN A 68 -15.95 3.66 12.41
CA ASN A 68 -15.59 3.56 13.83
C ASN A 68 -14.13 3.93 14.17
N GLU A 69 -13.35 4.42 13.20
CA GLU A 69 -12.03 5.01 13.41
C GLU A 69 -12.20 6.47 13.77
N ARG A 70 -12.08 6.79 15.06
CA ARG A 70 -11.95 8.18 15.52
C ARG A 70 -10.55 8.74 15.30
N ASP A 71 -9.56 7.88 15.15
CA ASP A 71 -8.14 8.23 15.14
C ASP A 71 -7.38 7.40 14.09
N SER A 72 -7.76 7.52 12.81
CA SER A 72 -6.90 7.03 11.73
C SER A 72 -5.88 8.12 11.46
N PRO A 73 -4.59 7.98 11.85
CA PRO A 73 -3.60 9.00 11.57
C PRO A 73 -3.52 9.17 10.05
N ASN A 74 -3.45 10.42 9.62
CA ASN A 74 -3.36 10.78 8.21
C ASN A 74 -2.26 9.95 7.53
N PRO A 75 -2.60 9.04 6.61
CA PRO A 75 -1.63 8.11 6.04
C PRO A 75 -0.62 8.78 5.11
N PHE A 76 -0.80 10.07 4.81
CA PHE A 76 0.05 10.79 3.85
C PHE A 76 0.84 11.93 4.47
N GLY A 77 0.54 12.45 5.66
CA GLY A 77 1.25 13.59 6.28
C GLY A 77 1.34 14.89 5.46
N VAL A 78 0.91 14.88 4.19
CA VAL A 78 1.07 15.92 3.16
C VAL A 78 -0.18 16.79 3.04
N PHE A 79 -1.35 16.24 3.38
CA PHE A 79 -2.55 17.03 3.62
C PHE A 79 -2.52 17.42 5.10
N GLY A 80 -2.63 18.70 5.47
CA GLY A 80 -2.43 19.14 6.86
C GLY A 80 -3.32 18.43 7.90
N ASP A 81 -3.16 18.80 9.19
CA ASP A 81 -3.89 18.27 10.36
C ASP A 81 -5.44 18.30 10.22
N ASP A 82 -5.95 18.95 9.18
CA ASP A 82 -7.36 19.04 8.83
C ASP A 82 -7.90 17.84 8.02
N TYR A 83 -7.06 16.86 7.64
CA TYR A 83 -7.55 15.64 6.97
C TYR A 83 -8.38 14.80 7.95
N GLN A 84 -9.70 14.96 7.88
CA GLN A 84 -10.63 14.06 8.54
C GLN A 84 -10.90 12.88 7.60
N PRO A 85 -10.45 11.66 7.94
CA PRO A 85 -10.83 10.49 7.17
C PRO A 85 -12.36 10.39 7.14
N PRO A 86 -12.95 9.92 6.03
CA PRO A 86 -14.40 9.78 5.94
C PRO A 86 -14.90 8.92 7.10
N SER A 87 -15.77 9.48 7.93
CA SER A 87 -16.35 8.82 9.10
C SER A 87 -17.33 7.71 8.74
N GLU A 88 -17.71 7.63 7.45
CA GLU A 88 -18.64 6.67 6.90
C GLU A 88 -18.19 6.20 5.52
N VAL A 89 -18.41 4.92 5.23
CA VAL A 89 -18.21 4.32 3.91
C VAL A 89 -19.56 4.03 3.28
N ALA A 90 -19.71 4.42 2.01
CA ALA A 90 -20.91 4.17 1.22
C ALA A 90 -20.87 2.76 0.62
N ILE A 91 -21.79 1.90 1.05
CA ILE A 91 -21.96 0.54 0.53
C ILE A 91 -23.20 0.52 -0.38
N ASN A 92 -23.03 0.20 -1.66
CA ASN A 92 -24.14 0.10 -2.60
C ASN A 92 -24.90 -1.22 -2.41
N THR A 93 -25.85 -1.22 -1.47
CA THR A 93 -26.62 -2.38 -1.04
C THR A 93 -27.56 -2.89 -2.13
N LEU A 94 -28.05 -2.01 -3.01
CA LEU A 94 -28.90 -2.40 -4.14
C LEU A 94 -28.13 -3.21 -5.19
N LEU A 95 -27.00 -2.67 -5.68
CA LEU A 95 -26.16 -3.38 -6.66
C LEU A 95 -25.58 -4.68 -6.10
N LEU A 96 -25.19 -4.69 -4.82
CA LEU A 96 -24.66 -5.90 -4.19
C LEU A 96 -25.75 -6.97 -3.97
N SER A 97 -27.00 -6.56 -3.72
CA SER A 97 -28.13 -7.50 -3.62
C SER A 97 -28.48 -8.09 -4.99
N GLU A 98 -28.51 -7.26 -6.04
CA GLU A 98 -28.71 -7.71 -7.43
C GLU A 98 -27.61 -8.69 -7.86
N ALA A 99 -26.35 -8.38 -7.56
CA ALA A 99 -25.22 -9.25 -7.86
C ALA A 99 -25.33 -10.62 -7.15
N LEU A 100 -25.84 -10.66 -5.92
CA LEU A 100 -26.08 -11.91 -5.19
C LEU A 100 -27.17 -12.77 -5.83
N GLU A 101 -28.26 -12.15 -6.28
CA GLU A 101 -29.35 -12.87 -6.96
C GLU A 101 -28.85 -13.52 -8.26
N LEU A 102 -28.02 -12.80 -9.03
CA LEU A 102 -27.40 -13.33 -10.23
C LEU A 102 -26.44 -14.49 -9.94
N ALA A 103 -25.55 -14.33 -8.95
CA ALA A 103 -24.59 -15.36 -8.56
C ALA A 103 -25.27 -16.62 -7.98
N ASP A 104 -26.34 -16.47 -7.19
CA ASP A 104 -27.11 -17.60 -6.65
C ASP A 104 -27.92 -18.32 -7.75
N ALA A 105 -28.48 -17.59 -8.72
CA ALA A 105 -29.21 -18.18 -9.84
C ALA A 105 -28.33 -19.10 -10.70
N ALA A 106 -27.08 -18.69 -10.94
CA ALA A 106 -26.10 -19.50 -11.65
C ALA A 106 -25.72 -20.77 -10.87
N ARG A 107 -25.49 -20.63 -9.55
CA ARG A 107 -25.17 -21.76 -8.66
C ARG A 107 -26.28 -22.81 -8.57
N HIS A 108 -27.54 -22.40 -8.67
CA HIS A 108 -28.70 -23.31 -8.59
C HIS A 108 -29.12 -23.89 -9.95
N GLY A 109 -28.30 -23.74 -11.00
CA GLY A 109 -28.52 -24.39 -12.30
C GLY A 109 -29.78 -23.90 -13.02
N SER A 110 -30.32 -22.74 -12.64
CA SER A 110 -31.51 -22.15 -13.26
C SER A 110 -31.20 -21.39 -14.57
N GLY A 111 -29.92 -21.36 -14.98
CA GLY A 111 -29.42 -20.62 -16.15
C GLY A 111 -29.38 -19.11 -15.91
N PRO A 112 -28.44 -18.36 -16.51
CA PRO A 112 -28.34 -16.92 -16.27
C PRO A 112 -29.50 -16.19 -16.96
N THR A 113 -30.29 -15.43 -16.20
CA THR A 113 -31.07 -14.30 -16.75
C THR A 113 -30.31 -12.98 -16.72
N GLY A 114 -29.03 -13.01 -16.31
CA GLY A 114 -28.11 -11.86 -16.32
C GLY A 114 -26.69 -12.29 -15.95
N GLN A 115 -25.70 -11.46 -16.32
CA GLN A 115 -24.28 -11.65 -16.00
C GLN A 115 -23.82 -10.59 -14.99
N LEU A 116 -22.80 -10.90 -14.20
CA LEU A 116 -22.14 -9.90 -13.38
C LEU A 116 -21.54 -8.80 -14.28
N THR A 117 -21.86 -7.54 -13.98
CA THR A 117 -21.36 -6.39 -14.71
C THR A 117 -20.16 -5.77 -14.01
N SER A 118 -19.43 -4.89 -14.70
CA SER A 118 -18.37 -4.10 -14.07
C SER A 118 -18.87 -3.25 -12.90
N ALA A 119 -20.15 -2.82 -12.92
CA ALA A 119 -20.76 -2.09 -11.81
C ALA A 119 -20.86 -2.95 -10.53
N HIS A 120 -21.09 -4.26 -10.64
CA HIS A 120 -21.11 -5.17 -9.49
C HIS A 120 -19.71 -5.38 -8.91
N ILE A 121 -18.70 -5.47 -9.77
CA ILE A 121 -17.30 -5.59 -9.34
C ILE A 121 -16.86 -4.31 -8.64
N SER A 122 -17.13 -3.14 -9.22
CA SER A 122 -16.82 -1.85 -8.56
C SER A 122 -17.55 -1.67 -7.23
N ALA A 123 -18.78 -2.18 -7.10
CA ALA A 123 -19.50 -2.17 -5.82
C ALA A 123 -18.86 -3.09 -4.77
N LEU A 124 -18.27 -4.22 -5.18
CA LEU A 124 -17.51 -5.11 -4.30
C LEU A 124 -16.17 -4.48 -3.90
N GLU A 125 -15.44 -3.89 -4.86
CA GLU A 125 -14.19 -3.17 -4.61
C GLU A 125 -14.39 -1.99 -3.64
N ALA A 126 -15.53 -1.29 -3.74
CA ALA A 126 -15.86 -0.21 -2.83
C ALA A 126 -15.96 -0.62 -1.36
N LEU A 127 -16.14 -1.92 -1.05
CA LEU A 127 -16.10 -2.40 0.33
C LEU A 127 -14.71 -2.22 0.94
N ASP A 128 -13.63 -2.34 0.15
CA ASP A 128 -12.24 -2.23 0.61
C ASP A 128 -11.93 -0.85 1.23
N ALA A 129 -12.73 0.17 0.93
CA ALA A 129 -12.63 1.47 1.59
C ALA A 129 -12.91 1.41 3.10
N HIS A 130 -13.59 0.36 3.59
CA HIS A 130 -13.89 0.20 5.01
C HIS A 130 -12.68 -0.33 5.79
N PRO A 131 -12.24 0.33 6.89
CA PRO A 131 -11.01 -0.07 7.60
C PRO A 131 -10.98 -1.52 8.11
N ALA A 132 -12.14 -2.08 8.46
CA ALA A 132 -12.26 -3.50 8.80
C ALA A 132 -11.76 -4.47 7.69
N LEU A 133 -11.67 -4.02 6.44
CA LEU A 133 -11.12 -4.77 5.30
C LEU A 133 -9.71 -4.34 4.92
N ARG A 134 -9.34 -3.08 5.22
CA ARG A 134 -8.01 -2.53 4.95
C ARG A 134 -6.89 -3.21 5.72
N ALA A 135 -7.18 -3.99 6.77
CA ALA A 135 -6.16 -4.75 7.52
C ALA A 135 -5.23 -5.61 6.63
N ILE A 136 -5.66 -6.08 5.46
CA ILE A 136 -4.81 -6.84 4.52
C ILE A 136 -3.97 -5.90 3.64
N GLY A 137 -4.53 -4.79 3.15
CA GLY A 137 -3.80 -3.78 2.38
C GLY A 137 -2.80 -3.01 3.25
N ASP A 138 -3.14 -2.78 4.51
CA ASP A 138 -2.29 -2.18 5.53
C ASP A 138 -1.20 -3.16 5.93
N ALA A 139 -1.53 -4.43 6.21
CA ALA A 139 -0.51 -5.46 6.45
C ALA A 139 0.41 -5.67 5.25
N LYS A 140 -0.09 -5.55 4.02
CA LYS A 140 0.75 -5.61 2.82
C LYS A 140 1.67 -4.39 2.72
N ARG A 141 1.17 -3.18 2.99
CA ARG A 141 1.99 -1.96 3.02
C ARG A 141 3.03 -2.00 4.14
N ASP A 142 2.68 -2.51 5.32
CA ASP A 142 3.61 -2.74 6.43
C ASP A 142 4.66 -3.80 6.08
N LEU A 143 4.27 -4.85 5.37
CA LEU A 143 5.20 -5.87 4.86
C LEU A 143 6.12 -5.33 3.77
N ASP A 144 5.61 -4.52 2.85
CA ASP A 144 6.38 -3.89 1.78
C ASP A 144 7.37 -2.87 2.38
N TRP A 145 6.94 -2.05 3.35
CA TRP A 145 7.80 -1.13 4.10
C TRP A 145 8.87 -1.88 4.90
N SER A 146 8.47 -2.84 5.75
CA SER A 146 9.45 -3.64 6.52
C SER A 146 10.39 -4.43 5.61
N GLY A 147 9.93 -4.87 4.44
CA GLY A 147 10.75 -5.48 3.40
C GLY A 147 11.81 -4.54 2.84
N GLY A 148 11.45 -3.28 2.54
CA GLY A 148 12.38 -2.26 2.09
C GLY A 148 13.48 -1.94 3.11
N VAL A 149 13.10 -1.78 4.38
CA VAL A 149 14.05 -1.55 5.49
C VAL A 149 15.01 -2.73 5.67
N VAL A 150 14.48 -3.96 5.63
CA VAL A 150 15.31 -5.17 5.74
C VAL A 150 16.24 -5.32 4.53
N ALA A 151 15.78 -4.99 3.33
CA ALA A 151 16.58 -5.04 2.12
C ALA A 151 17.75 -4.04 2.17
N ASP A 152 17.51 -2.80 2.61
CA ASP A 152 18.57 -1.80 2.77
C ASP A 152 19.57 -2.17 3.88
N ALA A 153 19.08 -2.70 5.01
CA ALA A 153 19.95 -3.21 6.08
C ALA A 153 20.84 -4.37 5.60
N HIS A 154 20.26 -5.31 4.83
CA HIS A 154 21.02 -6.41 4.24
C HIS A 154 22.04 -5.91 3.22
N GLU A 155 21.68 -4.96 2.37
CA GLU A 155 22.56 -4.37 1.37
C GLU A 155 23.71 -3.58 1.99
N THR A 156 23.42 -2.83 3.07
CA THR A 156 24.43 -2.16 3.89
C THR A 156 25.41 -3.16 4.51
N ALA A 157 24.90 -4.25 5.09
CA ALA A 157 25.74 -5.29 5.68
C ALA A 157 26.62 -5.98 4.63
N ARG A 158 26.06 -6.33 3.46
CA ARG A 158 26.80 -6.92 2.34
C ARG A 158 27.91 -5.98 1.85
N ALA A 159 27.63 -4.69 1.73
CA ALA A 159 28.61 -3.70 1.30
C ALA A 159 29.72 -3.50 2.36
N ALA A 160 29.38 -3.56 3.65
CA ALA A 160 30.35 -3.51 4.74
C ALA A 160 31.28 -4.74 4.73
N GLU A 161 30.74 -5.95 4.55
CA GLU A 161 31.56 -7.17 4.39
C GLU A 161 32.50 -7.09 3.19
N TYR A 162 32.03 -6.52 2.07
CA TYR A 162 32.88 -6.28 0.90
C TYR A 162 33.97 -5.24 1.17
N LEU A 163 33.65 -4.20 1.95
CA LEU A 163 34.59 -3.15 2.35
C LEU A 163 35.78 -3.73 3.14
N GLU A 164 35.52 -4.70 4.02
CA GLU A 164 36.58 -5.40 4.79
C GLU A 164 37.58 -6.16 3.91
N MET A 165 37.20 -6.48 2.66
CA MET A 165 38.08 -7.16 1.70
C MET A 165 38.96 -6.19 0.90
N LEU A 166 38.70 -4.88 0.97
CA LEU A 166 39.45 -3.85 0.26
C LEU A 166 40.52 -3.27 1.19
N SER A 167 41.70 -2.97 0.63
CA SER A 167 42.71 -2.19 1.32
C SER A 167 42.38 -0.69 1.24
N ASP A 168 42.84 0.09 2.21
CA ASP A 168 42.67 1.56 2.21
C ASP A 168 43.18 2.21 0.91
N GLU A 169 44.33 1.77 0.41
CA GLU A 169 44.90 2.23 -0.87
C GLU A 169 43.98 1.92 -2.08
N GLU A 170 43.25 0.80 -2.04
CA GLU A 170 42.34 0.42 -3.11
C GLU A 170 41.04 1.22 -3.04
N MET A 171 40.57 1.52 -1.82
CA MET A 171 39.40 2.37 -1.60
C MET A 171 39.67 3.79 -2.08
N GLU A 172 40.83 4.35 -1.74
CA GLU A 172 41.25 5.69 -2.16
C GLU A 172 41.40 5.77 -3.69
N ARG A 173 42.06 4.79 -4.31
CA ARG A 173 42.17 4.69 -5.77
C ARG A 173 40.80 4.67 -6.46
N ARG A 174 39.81 3.96 -5.91
CA ARG A 174 38.44 3.93 -6.45
C ARG A 174 37.72 5.26 -6.24
N ALA A 175 37.89 5.89 -5.08
CA ALA A 175 37.27 7.18 -4.78
C ALA A 175 37.79 8.28 -5.71
N GLU A 176 39.07 8.26 -6.07
CA GLU A 176 39.64 9.19 -7.06
C GLU A 176 39.12 8.92 -8.48
N ALA A 177 38.99 7.64 -8.85
CA ALA A 177 38.59 7.22 -10.19
C ALA A 177 37.07 7.35 -10.47
N VAL A 178 36.25 7.68 -9.47
CA VAL A 178 34.78 7.68 -9.62
C VAL A 178 34.29 8.68 -10.67
N SER A 179 34.96 9.84 -10.79
CA SER A 179 34.63 10.88 -11.77
C SER A 179 34.87 10.44 -13.22
N GLU A 180 35.76 9.46 -13.40
CA GLU A 180 36.11 8.85 -14.69
C GLU A 180 35.30 7.57 -14.97
N SER A 181 34.38 7.19 -14.07
CA SER A 181 33.61 5.95 -14.19
C SER A 181 32.72 5.97 -15.45
N PRO A 182 32.73 4.90 -16.26
CA PRO A 182 31.85 4.80 -17.43
C PRO A 182 30.37 4.61 -17.07
N ILE A 183 30.06 4.39 -15.80
CA ILE A 183 28.69 4.26 -15.25
C ILE A 183 28.19 5.62 -14.74
N ALA A 184 29.07 6.61 -14.62
CA ALA A 184 28.67 7.96 -14.28
C ALA A 184 27.77 8.55 -15.38
N PRO A 185 26.62 9.15 -15.04
CA PRO A 185 25.84 9.92 -15.99
C PRO A 185 26.68 11.08 -16.55
N ALA A 186 26.37 11.52 -17.78
CA ALA A 186 27.00 12.72 -18.33
C ALA A 186 26.70 13.91 -17.38
N TRP A 187 27.74 14.40 -16.71
CA TRP A 187 27.70 15.28 -15.54
C TRP A 187 27.08 16.67 -15.77
N ASP A 188 26.61 16.97 -16.98
CA ASP A 188 26.09 18.28 -17.34
C ASP A 188 24.65 18.50 -16.82
N ASP A 189 23.91 17.42 -16.49
CA ASP A 189 22.49 17.45 -16.09
C ASP A 189 22.15 16.64 -14.80
N TYR A 190 23.12 16.00 -14.14
CA TYR A 190 22.88 15.11 -12.97
C TYR A 190 23.41 15.68 -11.64
N PRO A 191 22.85 15.28 -10.48
CA PRO A 191 23.32 15.70 -9.17
C PRO A 191 24.80 15.37 -8.95
N GLU A 192 25.48 16.18 -8.13
CA GLU A 192 26.83 15.88 -7.66
C GLU A 192 26.91 14.49 -7.01
N LEU A 193 28.11 13.91 -7.01
CA LEU A 193 28.37 12.64 -6.31
C LEU A 193 27.93 12.74 -4.86
N GLN A 194 27.20 11.73 -4.39
CA GLN A 194 26.72 11.69 -3.02
C GLN A 194 27.68 10.93 -2.11
N ASP A 195 27.67 11.28 -0.83
CA ASP A 195 28.40 10.54 0.18
C ASP A 195 27.79 9.14 0.36
N CYS A 196 28.65 8.13 0.31
CA CYS A 196 28.25 6.76 0.60
C CYS A 196 28.15 6.56 2.12
N PRO A 197 27.00 6.09 2.65
CA PRO A 197 26.83 5.88 4.09
C PRO A 197 27.66 4.71 4.65
N VAL A 198 28.19 3.85 3.78
CA VAL A 198 28.96 2.66 4.17
C VAL A 198 30.47 2.97 4.24
N CYS A 199 31.04 3.51 3.17
CA CYS A 199 32.48 3.78 3.11
C CYS A 199 32.87 5.24 3.40
N GLY A 200 31.90 6.16 3.46
CA GLY A 200 32.13 7.58 3.76
C GLY A 200 32.72 8.41 2.62
N TYR A 201 33.02 7.81 1.46
CA TYR A 201 33.54 8.55 0.30
C TYR A 201 32.40 9.13 -0.56
N ALA A 202 32.60 10.33 -1.10
CA ALA A 202 31.77 10.98 -2.12
C ALA A 202 31.86 10.20 -3.46
N SER A 203 31.20 9.05 -3.51
CA SER A 203 31.37 8.04 -4.56
C SER A 203 30.08 7.31 -4.91
N LEU A 204 28.96 7.70 -4.31
CA LEU A 204 27.64 7.21 -4.66
C LEU A 204 27.17 7.93 -5.93
N ILE A 205 27.09 7.17 -7.02
CA ILE A 205 26.64 7.66 -8.32
C ILE A 205 25.11 7.68 -8.31
N PRO A 206 24.48 8.86 -8.49
CA PRO A 206 23.03 8.99 -8.48
C PRO A 206 22.43 8.35 -9.74
N THR A 207 21.38 7.54 -9.57
CA THR A 207 20.65 6.88 -10.67
C THR A 207 19.16 7.17 -10.67
N GLY A 208 18.63 7.77 -9.60
CA GLY A 208 17.22 8.09 -9.43
C GLY A 208 16.97 9.59 -9.28
N GLY A 209 15.68 9.95 -9.16
CA GLY A 209 15.26 11.32 -8.90
C GLY A 209 15.43 11.74 -7.43
N ASP A 210 15.43 13.06 -7.22
CA ASP A 210 15.38 13.71 -5.92
C ASP A 210 14.03 14.44 -5.79
N GLU A 211 13.05 13.75 -5.24
CA GLU A 211 11.65 14.21 -5.23
C GLU A 211 11.45 15.43 -4.34
N MET A 212 12.21 15.50 -3.23
CA MET A 212 12.10 16.56 -2.22
C MET A 212 13.16 17.66 -2.35
N GLY A 213 14.10 17.54 -3.31
CA GLY A 213 15.11 18.57 -3.57
C GLY A 213 16.25 18.61 -2.54
N TYR A 214 16.48 17.50 -1.82
CA TYR A 214 17.52 17.41 -0.76
C TYR A 214 18.88 16.97 -1.26
N GLY A 215 19.02 16.68 -2.56
CA GLY A 215 20.22 16.07 -3.12
C GLY A 215 20.44 14.65 -2.60
N ILE A 216 19.37 13.91 -2.24
CA ILE A 216 19.43 12.52 -1.78
C ILE A 216 18.75 11.66 -2.83
N THR A 217 19.46 10.72 -3.45
CA THR A 217 18.92 9.91 -4.55
C THR A 217 19.26 8.44 -4.36
N ALA A 218 18.54 7.58 -5.07
CA ALA A 218 18.96 6.21 -5.31
C ALA A 218 20.27 6.19 -6.11
N GLY A 219 21.10 5.18 -5.90
CA GLY A 219 22.41 5.16 -6.53
C GLY A 219 23.27 3.97 -6.16
N THR A 220 24.43 3.88 -6.78
CA THR A 220 25.41 2.82 -6.49
C THR A 220 26.77 3.42 -6.17
N CYS A 221 27.38 2.96 -5.09
CA CYS A 221 28.70 3.39 -4.65
C CYS A 221 29.77 2.70 -5.49
N PHE A 222 30.63 3.50 -6.13
CA PHE A 222 31.71 2.97 -6.95
C PHE A 222 32.82 2.31 -6.12
N VAL A 223 32.98 2.69 -4.85
CA VAL A 223 34.02 2.14 -3.95
C VAL A 223 33.59 0.79 -3.38
N CYS A 224 32.52 0.77 -2.60
CA CYS A 224 32.07 -0.41 -1.83
C CYS A 224 30.91 -1.17 -2.49
N SER A 225 30.46 -0.74 -3.66
CA SER A 225 29.34 -1.35 -4.39
C SER A 225 28.01 -1.34 -3.64
N TYR A 226 27.85 -0.55 -2.58
CA TYR A 226 26.56 -0.34 -1.92
C TYR A 226 25.54 0.23 -2.91
N ALA A 227 24.38 -0.39 -3.02
CA ALA A 227 23.27 0.09 -3.83
C ALA A 227 22.16 0.65 -2.93
N ARG A 228 21.96 1.98 -2.96
CA ARG A 228 20.81 2.62 -2.33
C ARG A 228 19.58 2.49 -3.23
N SER A 229 18.51 1.91 -2.72
CA SER A 229 17.22 1.83 -3.42
C SER A 229 16.49 3.18 -3.45
N GLU A 230 15.47 3.29 -4.29
CA GLU A 230 14.56 4.45 -4.29
C GLU A 230 13.81 4.58 -2.96
N ASP A 231 13.35 3.48 -2.38
CA ASP A 231 12.69 3.47 -1.06
C ASP A 231 13.64 4.00 0.04
N ALA A 232 14.89 3.55 0.06
CA ALA A 232 15.87 4.01 1.03
C ALA A 232 16.23 5.50 0.84
N ALA A 233 16.27 5.97 -0.41
CA ALA A 233 16.46 7.38 -0.72
C ALA A 233 15.26 8.22 -0.25
N HIS A 234 14.03 7.75 -0.47
CA HIS A 234 12.81 8.43 -0.04
C HIS A 234 12.73 8.54 1.48
N GLU A 235 13.05 7.48 2.23
CA GLU A 235 13.10 7.51 3.70
C GLU A 235 14.14 8.51 4.25
N LEU A 236 15.30 8.62 3.59
CA LEU A 236 16.32 9.61 3.94
C LEU A 236 15.88 11.05 3.62
N GLN A 237 15.22 11.28 2.47
CA GLN A 237 14.62 12.56 2.13
C GLN A 237 13.53 12.95 3.15
N PHE A 238 12.67 12.01 3.51
CA PHE A 238 11.62 12.22 4.50
C PHE A 238 12.21 12.56 5.88
N SER A 239 13.24 11.82 6.31
CA SER A 239 13.96 12.10 7.56
C SER A 239 14.58 13.50 7.57
N ALA A 240 15.15 13.94 6.43
CA ALA A 240 15.68 15.29 6.27
C ALA A 240 14.59 16.37 6.33
N GLU A 241 13.40 16.13 5.74
CA GLU A 241 12.26 17.06 5.85
C GLU A 241 11.76 17.17 7.29
N ILE A 242 11.63 16.04 8.01
CA ILE A 242 11.24 16.05 9.43
C ILE A 242 12.23 16.84 10.27
N GLN A 243 13.53 16.65 10.04
CA GLN A 243 14.56 17.42 10.74
C GLN A 243 14.46 18.92 10.41
N ARG A 244 14.28 19.28 9.14
CA ARG A 244 14.09 20.68 8.71
C ARG A 244 12.87 21.33 9.37
N LEU A 245 11.76 20.60 9.49
CA LEU A 245 10.55 21.08 10.16
C LEU A 245 10.79 21.25 11.66
N SER A 246 11.43 20.28 12.31
CA SER A 246 11.80 20.37 13.74
C SER A 246 12.75 21.54 14.03
N ASP A 247 13.67 21.85 13.11
CA ASP A 247 14.61 22.97 13.24
C ASP A 247 13.94 24.33 12.96
N LYS A 248 12.78 24.34 12.28
CA LYS A 248 12.03 25.55 11.93
C LYS A 248 11.05 25.99 13.02
N ASP A 249 10.78 25.15 14.03
CA ASP A 249 10.00 25.48 15.22
C ASP A 249 10.88 25.79 16.47
N PRO A 250 11.84 26.75 16.46
CA PRO A 250 12.34 27.32 17.69
C PRO A 250 11.39 28.45 18.14
N ASP A 251 10.53 28.13 19.11
CA ASP A 251 9.53 28.98 19.82
C ASP A 251 8.24 29.37 19.07
#